data_AF-A0A1R3T6P0-F1
#
_entry.id   AF-A0A1R3T6P0-F1
#
_cell.length_a   1.000
_cell.length_b   1.000
_cell.length_c   1.000
_cell.angle_alpha   90.00
_cell.angle_beta   90.00
_cell.angle_gamma   90.00
#
_symmetry.space_group_name_H-M   'P 1'
#
loop_
_entity.id
_entity.type
_entity.pdbx_description
1 polymer ?
#
loop_
_entity_poly.entity_id
_entity_poly.type
_entity_poly.pdbx_seq_one_letter_code
_entity_poly.pdbx_strand_id
1 'polypeptide(L)'
;MNVLELFAGVGGFRIGLENADKNLFKTKWSNQWEPSRKSQDAFEVYDYHFPNSENINISISDIPDEKFAEMDADMIVGGFPCQDYSVARSKKNEQGIEGKKGVLFWEIIRATRIIKPKYLILENVDRLLKAPSKQRGRDFAIMLTAFNNLGYSVEWRVINAADYGRSQRRRRVFFFVFRNDTKYAKSLDSKYENEDIVFEEHKYDDYLFQTGLFATQFPIKQAPVKNRQVFYELEDDIVAVSDNFTGTVWNTGVMRHGKYYSIETAANFDGNPITLGEILQDETEVPDKYFLTDKAKLEKFQYLRGPKKLERTSADGHTYIYSEGGMSPYDDLNLPGRTMLTSEGTVNRSTHFLFVNNKYRLLTPIEAERLQDFPDDWTAYKKLEDGTVVEVSDKMRMFFMGNALVTEIVRKIGDFIKTID
;
A
#
# COMPACT_ATOMS: atom_id res chain seq x y z
N MET A 1 7.50 10.31 18.59
CA MET A 1 7.66 9.00 17.94
C MET A 1 8.77 9.04 16.91
N ASN A 2 9.80 8.23 17.10
CA ASN A 2 10.82 8.02 16.07
C ASN A 2 10.33 6.96 15.06
N VAL A 3 10.49 7.23 13.77
CA VAL A 3 9.94 6.40 12.69
C VAL A 3 11.07 5.84 11.81
N LEU A 4 10.95 4.55 11.49
CA LEU A 4 11.68 3.87 10.41
C LEU A 4 10.73 3.64 9.22
N GLU A 5 11.05 4.21 8.06
CA GLU A 5 10.29 3.99 6.82
C GLU A 5 11.00 2.96 5.92
N LEU A 6 10.46 1.74 5.85
CA LEU A 6 10.93 0.68 4.97
C LEU A 6 10.26 0.77 3.60
N PHE A 7 11.02 0.49 2.54
CA PHE A 7 10.55 0.59 1.15
C PHE A 7 9.98 1.98 0.84
N ALA A 8 10.71 3.02 1.24
CA ALA A 8 10.22 4.41 1.33
C ALA A 8 9.74 4.99 -0.01
N GLY A 9 10.21 4.45 -1.14
CA GLY A 9 9.99 5.03 -2.45
C GLY A 9 10.45 6.48 -2.46
N VAL A 10 9.55 7.40 -2.80
CA VAL A 10 9.79 8.85 -2.77
C VAL A 10 9.22 9.53 -1.51
N GLY A 11 8.88 8.77 -0.46
CA GLY A 11 8.55 9.29 0.88
C GLY A 11 7.06 9.47 1.18
N GLY A 12 6.20 8.66 0.55
CA GLY A 12 4.75 8.80 0.72
C GLY A 12 4.28 8.64 2.16
N PHE A 13 4.87 7.71 2.94
CA PHE A 13 4.47 7.57 4.34
C PHE A 13 4.94 8.76 5.17
N ARG A 14 6.20 9.18 4.99
CA ARG A 14 6.75 10.33 5.71
C ARG A 14 5.97 11.60 5.47
N ILE A 15 5.64 11.94 4.22
CA ILE A 15 4.83 13.12 3.91
C ILE A 15 3.49 13.06 4.64
N GLY A 16 2.78 11.93 4.55
CA GLY A 16 1.50 11.76 5.23
C GLY A 16 1.60 11.93 6.75
N LEU A 17 2.58 11.27 7.39
CA LEU A 17 2.77 11.35 8.84
C LEU A 17 3.22 12.74 9.29
N GLU A 18 4.17 13.38 8.62
CA GLU A 18 4.64 14.72 8.98
C GLU A 18 3.55 15.80 8.74
N ASN A 19 2.66 15.59 7.76
CA ASN A 19 1.47 16.42 7.57
C ASN A 19 0.44 16.23 8.70
N ALA A 20 0.39 15.05 9.34
CA ALA A 20 -0.47 14.83 10.50
C ALA A 20 0.13 15.53 11.74
N ASP A 21 1.43 15.35 11.97
CA ASP A 21 2.20 16.07 12.99
C ASP A 21 3.72 15.88 12.87
N LYS A 22 4.41 16.83 12.24
CA LYS A 22 5.88 16.81 12.11
C LYS A 22 6.65 16.84 13.45
N ASN A 23 6.03 17.26 14.54
CA ASN A 23 6.69 17.31 15.85
C ASN A 23 6.58 15.95 16.56
N LEU A 24 5.48 15.25 16.35
CA LEU A 24 5.28 13.90 16.89
C LEU A 24 6.02 12.86 16.05
N PHE A 25 5.81 12.83 14.73
CA PHE A 25 6.40 11.83 13.84
C PHE A 25 7.74 12.33 13.32
N LYS A 26 8.82 11.69 13.79
CA LYS A 26 10.19 12.01 13.42
C LYS A 26 10.79 10.84 12.64
N THR A 27 10.73 10.89 11.32
CA THR A 27 11.39 9.87 10.49
C THR A 27 12.90 10.04 10.56
N LYS A 28 13.53 9.20 11.37
CA LYS A 28 14.99 9.20 11.58
C LYS A 28 15.71 8.29 10.59
N TRP A 29 15.04 7.23 10.15
CA TRP A 29 15.58 6.23 9.25
C TRP A 29 14.67 5.96 8.08
N SER A 30 15.25 5.69 6.92
CA SER A 30 14.54 5.11 5.79
C SER A 30 15.36 4.02 5.12
N ASN A 31 14.69 3.10 4.45
CA ASN A 31 15.31 2.14 3.55
C ASN A 31 14.60 2.17 2.21
N GLN A 32 15.36 2.32 1.12
CA GLN A 32 14.84 2.23 -0.24
C GLN A 32 15.89 1.60 -1.15
N TRP A 33 15.50 0.53 -1.85
CA TRP A 33 16.36 -0.20 -2.76
C TRP A 33 15.59 -0.75 -3.95
N GLU A 34 16.10 -0.52 -5.16
CA GLU A 34 15.56 -1.00 -6.42
C GLU A 34 16.54 -2.02 -7.06
N PRO A 35 16.43 -3.33 -6.73
CA PRO A 35 17.45 -4.33 -7.07
C PRO A 35 17.66 -4.55 -8.57
N SER A 36 16.67 -4.19 -9.39
CA SER A 36 16.72 -4.37 -10.85
C SER A 36 17.26 -3.15 -11.59
N ARG A 37 17.74 -2.12 -10.88
CA ARG A 37 18.17 -0.85 -11.48
C ARG A 37 19.58 -0.49 -11.03
N LYS A 38 20.32 0.13 -11.96
CA LYS A 38 21.65 0.70 -11.66
C LYS A 38 21.52 2.04 -10.93
N SER A 39 20.65 2.93 -11.44
CA SER A 39 20.27 4.15 -10.73
C SER A 39 19.27 3.84 -9.64
N GLN A 40 19.39 4.53 -8.51
CA GLN A 40 18.48 4.38 -7.37
C GLN A 40 17.62 5.63 -7.28
N ASP A 41 16.90 5.93 -8.36
CA ASP A 41 16.26 7.23 -8.55
C ASP A 41 15.24 7.55 -7.43
N ALA A 42 14.50 6.56 -6.92
CA ALA A 42 13.56 6.79 -5.82
C ALA A 42 14.29 7.19 -4.52
N PHE A 43 15.38 6.50 -4.20
CA PHE A 43 16.24 6.85 -3.07
C PHE A 43 16.85 8.25 -3.24
N GLU A 44 17.35 8.56 -4.43
CA GLU A 44 18.00 9.84 -4.74
C GLU A 44 17.01 11.03 -4.63
N VAL A 45 15.73 10.83 -4.98
CA VAL A 45 14.64 11.80 -4.73
C VAL A 45 14.34 11.91 -3.23
N TYR A 46 14.24 10.80 -2.52
CA TYR A 46 13.97 10.81 -1.08
C TYR A 46 15.09 11.55 -0.33
N ASP A 47 16.34 11.25 -0.63
CA ASP A 47 17.52 11.83 0.02
C ASP A 47 17.75 13.31 -0.35
N TYR A 48 17.22 13.75 -1.49
CA TYR A 48 17.16 15.16 -1.85
C TYR A 48 16.25 15.95 -0.89
N HIS A 49 15.05 15.44 -0.60
CA HIS A 49 14.09 16.11 0.31
C HIS A 49 14.45 15.95 1.79
N PHE A 50 15.09 14.83 2.15
CA PHE A 50 15.32 14.46 3.53
C PHE A 50 16.79 14.17 3.85
N PRO A 51 17.70 15.13 3.65
CA PRO A 51 19.14 14.93 3.87
C PRO A 51 19.53 14.77 5.34
N ASN A 52 18.62 15.09 6.27
CA ASN A 52 18.89 15.07 7.71
C ASN A 52 18.50 13.75 8.39
N SER A 53 17.89 12.80 7.67
CA SER A 53 17.64 11.44 8.15
C SER A 53 18.70 10.47 7.65
N GLU A 54 18.88 9.36 8.35
CA GLU A 54 19.75 8.28 7.88
C GLU A 54 18.99 7.45 6.83
N ASN A 55 19.32 7.67 5.56
CA ASN A 55 18.66 7.04 4.42
C ASN A 55 19.53 5.88 3.90
N ILE A 56 19.02 4.66 3.98
CA ILE A 56 19.78 3.42 3.71
C ILE A 56 19.45 2.88 2.31
N ASN A 57 20.43 2.95 1.39
CA ASN A 57 20.32 2.53 -0.01
C ASN A 57 20.92 1.13 -0.28
N ILE A 58 20.48 0.13 0.47
CA ILE A 58 20.85 -1.28 0.24
C ILE A 58 19.62 -2.16 0.41
N SER A 59 19.71 -3.42 -0.02
CA SER A 59 18.66 -4.40 0.27
C SER A 59 18.43 -4.48 1.77
N ILE A 60 17.17 -4.51 2.20
CA ILE A 60 16.82 -4.67 3.61
C ILE A 60 17.43 -5.96 4.21
N SER A 61 17.56 -7.03 3.40
CA SER A 61 18.22 -8.27 3.81
C SER A 61 19.71 -8.09 4.14
N ASP A 62 20.35 -7.06 3.59
CA ASP A 62 21.76 -6.76 3.83
C ASP A 62 21.96 -5.79 5.01
N ILE A 63 20.87 -5.26 5.59
CA ILE A 63 20.95 -4.49 6.84
C ILE A 63 21.26 -5.47 7.99
N PRO A 64 22.35 -5.26 8.73
CA PRO A 64 22.74 -6.15 9.82
C PRO A 64 21.83 -5.98 11.03
N ASP A 65 21.68 -7.05 11.82
CA ASP A 65 20.82 -7.06 13.01
C ASP A 65 21.29 -6.02 14.05
N GLU A 66 22.60 -5.79 14.16
CA GLU A 66 23.20 -4.76 15.02
C GLU A 66 22.68 -3.37 14.63
N LYS A 67 22.55 -3.09 13.33
CA LYS A 67 22.07 -1.81 12.85
C LYS A 67 20.59 -1.60 13.20
N PHE A 68 19.77 -2.64 13.11
CA PHE A 68 18.38 -2.57 13.61
C PHE A 68 18.33 -2.40 15.13
N ALA A 69 19.22 -3.05 15.88
CA ALA A 69 19.25 -2.95 17.34
C ALA A 69 19.63 -1.54 17.84
N GLU A 70 20.40 -0.78 17.06
CA GLU A 70 20.74 0.62 17.34
C GLU A 70 19.57 1.60 17.08
N MET A 71 18.56 1.19 16.31
CA MET A 71 17.42 2.07 15.97
C MET A 71 16.43 2.16 17.13
N ASP A 72 16.29 3.35 17.72
CA ASP A 72 15.28 3.68 18.74
C ASP A 72 13.88 3.95 18.15
N ALA A 73 13.48 3.23 17.11
CA ALA A 73 12.22 3.46 16.40
C ALA A 73 11.00 3.00 17.22
N ASP A 74 10.11 3.95 17.51
CA ASP A 74 8.79 3.68 18.10
C ASP A 74 7.82 3.08 17.08
N MET A 75 8.07 3.31 15.78
CA MET A 75 7.15 2.97 14.70
C MET A 75 7.91 2.53 13.45
N ILE A 76 7.40 1.50 12.77
CA ILE A 76 7.84 1.10 11.43
C ILE A 76 6.71 1.34 10.44
N VAL A 77 7.00 1.95 9.29
CA VAL A 77 6.04 2.07 8.19
C VAL A 77 6.62 1.52 6.90
N GLY A 78 5.77 1.05 5.99
CA GLY A 78 6.26 0.61 4.68
C GLY A 78 5.24 -0.02 3.75
N GLY A 79 5.40 0.26 2.46
CA GLY A 79 4.64 -0.35 1.36
C GLY A 79 5.52 -1.39 0.67
N PHE A 80 5.36 -2.65 1.01
CA PHE A 80 6.29 -3.70 0.59
C PHE A 80 5.80 -4.44 -0.68
N PRO A 81 6.70 -4.83 -1.60
CA PRO A 81 6.31 -5.52 -2.82
C PRO A 81 5.49 -6.80 -2.55
N CYS A 82 4.34 -6.92 -3.22
CA CYS A 82 3.50 -8.12 -3.19
C CYS A 82 4.20 -9.27 -3.94
N GLN A 83 4.83 -10.18 -3.21
CA GLN A 83 5.35 -11.46 -3.72
C GLN A 83 4.46 -12.59 -3.20
N ASP A 84 4.35 -13.72 -3.91
CA ASP A 84 3.75 -14.91 -3.30
C ASP A 84 4.56 -15.26 -2.05
N TYR A 85 3.91 -15.61 -0.94
CA TYR A 85 4.61 -16.00 0.29
C TYR A 85 4.69 -17.53 0.32
N SER A 86 5.91 -18.05 0.43
CA SER A 86 6.14 -19.47 0.67
C SER A 86 7.01 -19.63 1.91
N VAL A 87 6.56 -20.47 2.83
CA VAL A 87 7.38 -20.92 3.96
C VAL A 87 8.27 -22.05 3.46
N ALA A 88 9.58 -21.86 3.44
CA ALA A 88 10.52 -22.92 3.13
C ALA A 88 10.71 -23.82 4.36
N ARG A 89 10.61 -25.14 4.19
CA ARG A 89 10.97 -26.11 5.25
C ARG A 89 12.49 -26.16 5.37
N SER A 90 13.05 -25.56 6.40
CA SER A 90 14.42 -25.88 6.84
C SER A 90 14.47 -27.34 7.29
N LYS A 91 15.36 -28.14 6.69
CA LYS A 91 15.63 -29.50 7.16
C LYS A 91 16.41 -29.39 8.47
N LYS A 92 15.77 -29.75 9.59
CA LYS A 92 16.34 -29.91 10.94
C LYS A 92 16.96 -28.64 11.55
N ASN A 93 16.29 -28.12 12.56
CA ASN A 93 16.84 -27.32 13.67
C ASN A 93 17.53 -25.98 13.38
N GLU A 94 17.37 -25.40 12.19
CA GLU A 94 17.75 -24.00 11.96
C GLU A 94 16.48 -23.17 11.71
N GLN A 95 16.21 -22.19 12.58
CA GLN A 95 15.22 -21.12 12.39
C GLN A 95 15.67 -20.14 11.27
N GLY A 96 16.07 -20.67 10.12
CA GLY A 96 16.47 -19.94 8.93
C GLY A 96 15.51 -20.23 7.79
N ILE A 97 14.73 -19.23 7.38
CA ILE A 97 13.84 -19.33 6.22
C ILE A 97 14.68 -19.01 4.98
N GLU A 98 15.45 -19.98 4.49
CA GLU A 98 16.10 -19.89 3.18
C GLU A 98 15.24 -20.58 2.10
N GLY A 99 14.62 -19.78 1.24
CA GLY A 99 13.91 -20.28 0.05
C GLY A 99 12.95 -19.27 -0.57
N LYS A 100 13.48 -18.49 -1.51
CA LYS A 100 12.85 -17.48 -2.39
C LYS A 100 11.34 -17.62 -2.66
N LYS A 101 10.53 -16.80 -1.95
CA LYS A 101 9.31 -16.07 -2.35
C LYS A 101 8.63 -15.57 -1.05
N GLY A 102 8.50 -14.25 -0.87
CA GLY A 102 8.03 -13.64 0.39
C GLY A 102 9.13 -13.12 1.34
N VAL A 103 10.39 -13.07 0.87
CA VAL A 103 11.57 -12.67 1.66
C VAL A 103 11.37 -11.30 2.34
N LEU A 104 10.87 -10.31 1.60
CA LEU A 104 10.78 -8.93 2.11
C LEU A 104 9.82 -8.76 3.30
N PHE A 105 8.76 -9.58 3.41
CA PHE A 105 7.90 -9.56 4.59
C PHE A 105 8.64 -10.14 5.81
N TRP A 106 9.39 -11.22 5.63
CA TRP A 106 10.21 -11.79 6.70
C TRP A 106 11.27 -10.81 7.20
N GLU A 107 11.77 -9.93 6.34
CA GLU A 107 12.66 -8.83 6.74
C GLU A 107 11.96 -7.77 7.60
N ILE A 108 10.68 -7.47 7.32
CA ILE A 108 9.86 -6.64 8.22
C ILE A 108 9.69 -7.34 9.58
N ILE A 109 9.42 -8.66 9.58
CA ILE A 109 9.33 -9.45 10.82
C ILE A 109 10.67 -9.47 11.57
N ARG A 110 11.81 -9.58 10.86
CA ARG A 110 13.16 -9.52 11.44
C ARG A 110 13.40 -8.17 12.12
N ALA A 111 13.15 -7.06 11.41
CA ALA A 111 13.26 -5.71 11.96
C ALA A 111 12.33 -5.51 13.16
N THR A 112 11.08 -5.96 13.08
CA THR A 112 10.08 -5.87 14.15
C THR A 112 10.51 -6.63 15.40
N ARG A 113 11.07 -7.83 15.24
CA ARG A 113 11.56 -8.67 16.35
C ARG A 113 12.72 -8.01 17.11
N ILE A 114 13.61 -7.34 16.38
CA ILE A 114 14.83 -6.70 16.92
C ILE A 114 14.49 -5.35 17.56
N ILE A 115 13.84 -4.45 16.80
CA ILE A 115 13.50 -3.09 17.22
C ILE A 115 12.38 -3.09 18.27
N LYS A 116 11.41 -3.99 18.11
CA LYS A 116 10.18 -4.06 18.92
C LYS A 116 9.42 -2.72 18.96
N PRO A 117 9.05 -2.12 17.80
CA PRO A 117 8.31 -0.86 17.78
C PRO A 117 6.96 -0.98 18.50
N LYS A 118 6.38 0.14 18.95
CA LYS A 118 5.02 0.14 19.49
C LYS A 118 3.99 -0.19 18.41
N TYR A 119 4.19 0.40 17.23
CA TYR A 119 3.24 0.36 16.12
C TYR A 119 3.92 0.07 14.79
N LEU A 120 3.20 -0.55 13.86
CA LEU A 120 3.54 -0.56 12.45
C LEU A 120 2.35 -0.16 11.60
N ILE A 121 2.61 0.58 10.53
CA ILE A 121 1.64 0.82 9.45
C ILE A 121 2.20 0.28 8.16
N LEU A 122 1.57 -0.78 7.66
CA LEU A 122 1.98 -1.41 6.41
C LEU A 122 0.90 -1.21 5.35
N GLU A 123 1.32 -1.15 4.10
CA GLU A 123 0.43 -1.07 2.95
C GLU A 123 0.75 -2.18 1.95
N ASN A 124 -0.29 -2.69 1.28
CA ASN A 124 -0.13 -3.58 0.14
C ASN A 124 -1.34 -3.54 -0.80
N VAL A 125 -1.27 -4.24 -1.93
CA VAL A 125 -2.42 -4.46 -2.82
C VAL A 125 -3.50 -5.29 -2.14
N ASP A 126 -4.78 -4.95 -2.39
CA ASP A 126 -5.93 -5.61 -1.75
C ASP A 126 -6.04 -7.11 -2.05
N ARG A 127 -5.46 -7.56 -3.16
CA ARG A 127 -5.36 -8.96 -3.55
C ARG A 127 -4.61 -9.82 -2.51
N LEU A 128 -3.75 -9.22 -1.69
CA LEU A 128 -3.01 -9.92 -0.63
C LEU A 128 -3.92 -10.74 0.28
N LEU A 129 -5.11 -10.22 0.61
CA LEU A 129 -6.12 -10.91 1.44
C LEU A 129 -6.64 -12.21 0.80
N LYS A 130 -6.42 -12.40 -0.50
CA LYS A 130 -6.88 -13.55 -1.29
C LYS A 130 -5.71 -14.39 -1.80
N ALA A 131 -4.48 -14.11 -1.37
CA ALA A 131 -3.30 -14.82 -1.81
C ALA A 131 -3.07 -16.11 -1.00
N PRO A 132 -2.48 -17.15 -1.62
CA PRO A 132 -2.28 -17.31 -3.06
C PRO A 132 -3.61 -17.68 -3.76
N SER A 133 -3.65 -17.58 -5.09
CA SER A 133 -4.83 -17.92 -5.87
C SER A 133 -5.32 -19.37 -5.69
N LYS A 134 -4.41 -20.30 -5.36
CA LYS A 134 -4.72 -21.72 -5.14
C LYS A 134 -5.31 -22.02 -3.76
N GLN A 135 -5.09 -21.14 -2.77
CA GLN A 135 -5.54 -21.32 -1.39
C GLN A 135 -5.77 -19.95 -0.75
N ARG A 136 -6.92 -19.36 -1.05
CA ARG A 136 -7.20 -17.94 -0.77
C ARG A 136 -7.09 -17.63 0.71
N GLY A 137 -6.33 -16.60 1.06
CA GLY A 137 -6.22 -16.07 2.42
C GLY A 137 -5.10 -16.70 3.25
N ARG A 138 -4.50 -17.81 2.79
CA ARG A 138 -3.41 -18.49 3.51
C ARG A 138 -2.23 -17.56 3.75
N ASP A 139 -1.77 -16.84 2.73
CA ASP A 139 -0.58 -16.00 2.86
C ASP A 139 -0.81 -14.87 3.87
N PHE A 140 -2.02 -14.32 3.90
CA PHE A 140 -2.39 -13.32 4.90
C PHE A 140 -2.46 -13.93 6.31
N ALA A 141 -3.00 -15.14 6.46
CA ALA A 141 -3.03 -15.85 7.73
C ALA A 141 -1.61 -16.13 8.27
N ILE A 142 -0.67 -16.50 7.41
CA ILE A 142 0.76 -16.64 7.77
C ILE A 142 1.30 -15.32 8.33
N MET A 143 0.97 -14.18 7.70
CA MET A 143 1.40 -12.87 8.21
C MET A 143 0.79 -12.56 9.57
N LEU A 144 -0.50 -12.84 9.77
CA LEU A 144 -1.18 -12.66 11.06
C LEU A 144 -0.50 -13.49 12.15
N THR A 145 -0.24 -14.78 11.89
CA THR A 145 0.46 -15.67 12.84
C THR A 145 1.87 -15.17 13.13
N ALA A 146 2.62 -14.68 12.13
CA ALA A 146 3.96 -14.14 12.34
C ALA A 146 3.95 -12.92 13.28
N PHE A 147 2.99 -12.00 13.13
CA PHE A 147 2.83 -10.88 14.07
C PHE A 147 2.36 -11.34 15.46
N ASN A 148 1.42 -12.29 15.52
CA ASN A 148 0.95 -12.87 16.79
C ASN A 148 2.10 -13.47 17.60
N ASN A 149 2.99 -14.22 16.95
CA ASN A 149 4.14 -14.86 17.58
C ASN A 149 5.17 -13.86 18.12
N LEU A 150 5.16 -12.61 17.62
CA LEU A 150 5.96 -11.50 18.16
C LEU A 150 5.24 -10.71 19.27
N GLY A 151 4.01 -11.09 19.64
CA GLY A 151 3.19 -10.39 20.62
C GLY A 151 2.51 -9.13 20.06
N TYR A 152 2.12 -9.14 18.79
CA TYR A 152 1.41 -8.04 18.13
C TYR A 152 0.02 -8.46 17.68
N SER A 153 -0.88 -7.48 17.71
CA SER A 153 -2.20 -7.53 17.11
C SER A 153 -2.19 -6.84 15.76
N VAL A 154 -3.12 -7.20 14.87
CA VAL A 154 -3.23 -6.63 13.52
C VAL A 154 -4.67 -6.23 13.26
N GLU A 155 -4.94 -4.94 13.09
CA GLU A 155 -6.17 -4.45 12.44
C GLU A 155 -5.88 -4.25 10.94
N TRP A 156 -6.83 -4.55 10.06
CA TRP A 156 -6.70 -4.26 8.63
C TRP A 156 -7.95 -3.70 7.99
N ARG A 157 -7.74 -2.92 6.92
CA ARG A 157 -8.81 -2.38 6.08
C ARG A 157 -8.36 -2.25 4.64
N VAL A 158 -9.21 -2.65 3.70
CA VAL A 158 -9.08 -2.23 2.31
C VAL A 158 -9.73 -0.87 2.13
N ILE A 159 -8.92 0.10 1.72
CA ILE A 159 -9.30 1.49 1.50
C ILE A 159 -9.18 1.76 0.01
N ASN A 160 -10.25 2.30 -0.58
CA ASN A 160 -10.18 2.97 -1.88
C ASN A 160 -10.13 4.47 -1.61
N ALA A 161 -9.05 5.15 -1.99
CA ALA A 161 -8.86 6.56 -1.60
C ALA A 161 -10.00 7.48 -2.09
N ALA A 162 -10.55 7.22 -3.28
CA ALA A 162 -11.74 7.90 -3.80
C ALA A 162 -13.00 7.68 -2.96
N ASP A 163 -13.14 6.56 -2.26
CA ASP A 163 -14.30 6.35 -1.36
C ASP A 163 -14.20 7.26 -0.11
N TYR A 164 -13.09 7.97 0.08
CA TYR A 164 -12.84 8.88 1.21
C TYR A 164 -12.37 10.25 0.74
N GLY A 165 -12.89 10.71 -0.40
CA GLY A 165 -12.74 12.09 -0.86
C GLY A 165 -11.53 12.36 -1.75
N ARG A 166 -10.67 11.38 -2.01
CA ARG A 166 -9.39 11.62 -2.74
C ARG A 166 -9.52 11.46 -4.25
N SER A 167 -8.54 11.99 -4.98
CA SER A 167 -8.56 12.13 -6.44
C SER A 167 -8.32 10.84 -7.22
N GLN A 168 -7.86 9.76 -6.58
CA GLN A 168 -7.59 8.48 -7.23
C GLN A 168 -8.47 7.35 -6.69
N ARG A 169 -9.07 6.58 -7.62
CA ARG A 169 -9.61 5.25 -7.33
C ARG A 169 -8.47 4.26 -7.12
N ARG A 170 -7.83 4.33 -5.94
CA ARG A 170 -6.70 3.49 -5.53
C ARG A 170 -7.11 2.59 -4.38
N ARG A 171 -7.33 1.30 -4.67
CA ARG A 171 -7.68 0.30 -3.65
C ARG A 171 -6.44 -0.39 -3.11
N ARG A 172 -6.23 -0.33 -1.79
CA ARG A 172 -5.09 -0.91 -1.06
C ARG A 172 -5.51 -1.42 0.29
N VAL A 173 -4.85 -2.47 0.79
CA VAL A 173 -5.01 -2.91 2.18
C VAL A 173 -3.97 -2.22 3.04
N PHE A 174 -4.44 -1.64 4.14
CA PHE A 174 -3.61 -1.08 5.19
C PHE A 174 -3.69 -1.96 6.43
N PHE A 175 -2.58 -2.05 7.14
CA PHE A 175 -2.42 -2.80 8.38
C PHE A 175 -2.08 -1.80 9.47
N PHE A 176 -2.79 -1.86 10.58
CA PHE A 176 -2.36 -1.26 11.82
C PHE A 176 -1.95 -2.38 12.76
N VAL A 177 -0.63 -2.55 12.91
CA VAL A 177 -0.03 -3.56 13.77
C VAL A 177 0.40 -2.88 15.06
N PHE A 178 0.07 -3.45 16.21
CA PHE A 178 0.36 -2.83 17.49
C PHE A 178 0.71 -3.85 18.56
N ARG A 179 1.73 -3.53 19.37
CA ARG A 179 2.29 -4.45 20.37
C ARG A 179 1.32 -4.61 21.53
N ASN A 180 1.12 -5.85 21.99
CA ASN A 180 0.06 -6.21 22.95
C ASN A 180 0.28 -5.63 24.36
N ASP A 181 1.48 -5.18 24.68
CA ASP A 181 1.83 -4.60 25.99
C ASP A 181 1.62 -3.07 26.08
N THR A 182 1.28 -2.42 24.95
CA THR A 182 1.04 -0.97 24.87
C THR A 182 -0.20 -0.56 25.65
N LYS A 183 -0.29 0.72 26.04
CA LYS A 183 -1.48 1.26 26.73
C LYS A 183 -2.74 1.09 25.87
N TYR A 184 -2.61 1.34 24.56
CA TYR A 184 -3.67 1.13 23.59
C TYR A 184 -4.14 -0.34 23.56
N ALA A 185 -3.23 -1.30 23.45
CA ALA A 185 -3.61 -2.71 23.44
C ALA A 185 -4.31 -3.15 24.74
N LYS A 186 -3.83 -2.67 25.89
CA LYS A 186 -4.41 -3.00 27.20
C LYS A 186 -5.80 -2.40 27.41
N SER A 187 -6.09 -1.24 26.80
CA SER A 187 -7.44 -0.69 26.84
C SER A 187 -8.42 -1.52 26.02
N LEU A 188 -7.96 -2.11 24.90
CA LEU A 188 -8.74 -3.08 24.14
C LEU A 188 -8.97 -4.36 24.93
N ASP A 189 -7.96 -4.91 25.61
CA ASP A 189 -8.13 -6.09 26.48
C ASP A 189 -9.20 -5.85 27.55
N SER A 190 -9.14 -4.68 28.20
CA SER A 190 -10.11 -4.32 29.25
C SER A 190 -11.55 -4.26 28.73
N LYS A 191 -11.72 -3.88 27.45
CA LYS A 191 -13.04 -3.73 26.83
C LYS A 191 -13.56 -5.02 26.19
N TYR A 192 -12.68 -5.81 25.57
CA TYR A 192 -13.05 -6.91 24.68
C TYR A 192 -12.54 -8.29 25.10
N GLU A 193 -11.70 -8.42 26.13
CA GLU A 193 -11.18 -9.73 26.60
C GLU A 193 -11.62 -10.05 28.04
N ASN A 194 -12.74 -9.48 28.49
CA ASN A 194 -13.36 -9.86 29.76
C ASN A 194 -14.27 -11.10 29.61
N GLU A 195 -14.49 -11.81 30.72
CA GLU A 195 -15.26 -13.08 30.76
C GLU A 195 -16.76 -12.89 30.50
N ASP A 196 -17.27 -11.65 30.47
CA ASP A 196 -18.70 -11.34 30.32
C ASP A 196 -19.19 -11.39 28.85
N ILE A 197 -18.30 -11.64 27.88
CA ILE A 197 -18.65 -11.66 26.46
C ILE A 197 -19.25 -13.01 26.07
N VAL A 198 -20.54 -12.98 25.73
CA VAL A 198 -21.34 -14.19 25.44
C VAL A 198 -21.15 -14.70 24.01
N PHE A 199 -20.80 -13.82 23.06
CA PHE A 199 -20.67 -14.16 21.64
C PHE A 199 -19.25 -13.90 21.15
N GLU A 200 -18.42 -14.94 21.19
CA GLU A 200 -17.01 -14.85 20.81
C GLU A 200 -16.88 -14.30 19.39
N GLU A 201 -17.65 -14.81 18.41
CA GLU A 201 -17.57 -14.45 16.99
C GLU A 201 -17.89 -12.98 16.65
N HIS A 202 -18.50 -12.24 17.60
CA HIS A 202 -18.90 -10.83 17.48
C HIS A 202 -18.12 -9.91 18.44
N LYS A 203 -17.13 -10.47 19.17
CA LYS A 203 -16.37 -9.77 20.22
C LYS A 203 -15.83 -8.40 19.79
N TYR A 204 -15.37 -8.28 18.54
CA TYR A 204 -14.74 -7.07 18.01
C TYR A 204 -15.60 -6.27 17.04
N ASP A 205 -16.90 -6.51 16.94
CA ASP A 205 -17.75 -5.81 15.97
C ASP A 205 -17.79 -4.30 16.24
N ASP A 206 -18.05 -3.90 17.49
CA ASP A 206 -18.01 -2.49 17.90
C ASP A 206 -16.66 -1.82 17.56
N TYR A 207 -15.56 -2.54 17.75
CA TYR A 207 -14.23 -2.06 17.38
C TYR A 207 -14.11 -1.83 15.86
N LEU A 208 -14.50 -2.82 15.06
CA LEU A 208 -14.37 -2.79 13.60
C LEU A 208 -15.33 -1.82 12.90
N PHE A 209 -16.46 -1.51 13.52
CA PHE A 209 -17.47 -0.60 12.98
C PHE A 209 -17.38 0.83 13.49
N GLN A 210 -16.84 1.06 14.70
CA GLN A 210 -16.94 2.36 15.36
C GLN A 210 -15.63 2.90 15.94
N THR A 211 -14.87 2.10 16.71
CA THR A 211 -13.81 2.66 17.57
C THR A 211 -12.38 2.41 17.09
N GLY A 212 -12.16 1.41 16.22
CA GLY A 212 -10.84 1.09 15.69
C GLY A 212 -10.26 2.18 14.80
N LEU A 213 -8.98 2.06 14.46
CA LEU A 213 -8.27 3.05 13.66
C LEU A 213 -9.01 3.29 12.35
N PHE A 214 -9.32 2.21 11.63
CA PHE A 214 -9.93 2.36 10.32
C PHE A 214 -11.40 2.76 10.42
N ALA A 215 -12.12 2.32 11.45
CA ALA A 215 -13.52 2.69 11.65
C ALA A 215 -13.69 4.21 11.87
N THR A 216 -12.81 4.81 12.68
CA THR A 216 -12.85 6.24 13.02
C THR A 216 -12.38 7.12 11.86
N GLN A 217 -11.33 6.73 11.15
CA GLN A 217 -10.72 7.54 10.09
C GLN A 217 -11.35 7.33 8.70
N PHE A 218 -11.93 6.14 8.48
CA PHE A 218 -12.49 5.67 7.21
C PHE A 218 -13.86 5.01 7.46
N PRO A 219 -14.91 5.81 7.74
CA PRO A 219 -16.20 5.29 8.14
C PRO A 219 -16.83 4.33 7.12
N ILE A 220 -17.51 3.32 7.63
CA ILE A 220 -18.19 2.29 6.84
C ILE A 220 -19.67 2.20 7.21
N LYS A 221 -20.45 1.56 6.34
CA LYS A 221 -21.85 1.23 6.63
C LYS A 221 -21.88 0.32 7.85
N GLN A 222 -22.81 0.58 8.76
CA GLN A 222 -22.92 -0.08 10.07
C GLN A 222 -23.62 -1.46 9.96
N ALA A 223 -23.25 -2.24 8.94
CA ALA A 223 -23.72 -3.61 8.73
C ALA A 223 -22.77 -4.36 7.78
N PRO A 224 -22.54 -5.67 8.00
CA PRO A 224 -21.81 -6.50 7.05
C PRO A 224 -22.50 -6.54 5.68
N VAL A 225 -21.71 -6.42 4.62
CA VAL A 225 -22.19 -6.63 3.25
C VAL A 225 -22.62 -8.08 3.09
N LYS A 226 -23.89 -8.29 2.72
CA LYS A 226 -24.47 -9.63 2.49
C LYS A 226 -24.28 -10.58 3.68
N ASN A 227 -24.29 -10.06 4.91
CA ASN A 227 -24.05 -10.82 6.14
C ASN A 227 -22.73 -11.62 6.12
N ARG A 228 -21.70 -11.14 5.40
CA ARG A 228 -20.41 -11.83 5.32
C ARG A 228 -19.52 -11.40 6.46
N GLN A 229 -19.46 -12.27 7.46
CA GLN A 229 -18.63 -12.14 8.63
C GLN A 229 -18.16 -13.53 9.03
N VAL A 230 -16.91 -13.62 9.50
CA VAL A 230 -16.28 -14.88 9.90
C VAL A 230 -15.37 -14.64 11.10
N PHE A 231 -15.21 -15.70 11.88
CA PHE A 231 -14.30 -15.79 13.01
C PHE A 231 -13.52 -17.10 12.90
N TYR A 232 -12.22 -17.05 13.17
CA TYR A 232 -11.36 -18.22 13.20
C TYR A 232 -10.23 -18.04 14.22
N GLU A 233 -9.75 -19.16 14.75
CA GLU A 233 -8.53 -19.21 15.55
C GLU A 233 -7.37 -19.73 14.67
N LEU A 234 -6.21 -19.11 14.82
CA LEU A 234 -4.97 -19.49 14.15
C LEU A 234 -4.14 -20.36 15.08
N GLU A 235 -3.51 -21.38 14.51
CA GLU A 235 -2.45 -22.11 15.21
C GLU A 235 -1.20 -21.23 15.36
N ASP A 236 -0.42 -21.47 16.41
CA ASP A 236 0.84 -20.75 16.66
C ASP A 236 1.95 -21.16 15.66
N ASP A 237 1.89 -22.39 15.15
CA ASP A 237 2.86 -22.87 14.16
C ASP A 237 2.52 -22.35 12.76
N ILE A 238 3.36 -21.43 12.28
CA ILE A 238 3.29 -20.85 10.94
C ILE A 238 3.28 -21.93 9.85
N VAL A 239 4.01 -23.04 10.03
CA VAL A 239 4.05 -24.13 9.04
C VAL A 239 2.70 -24.85 9.00
N ALA A 240 2.11 -25.12 10.16
CA ALA A 240 0.80 -25.74 10.25
C ALA A 240 -0.30 -24.84 9.65
N VAL A 241 -0.27 -23.53 9.93
CA VAL A 241 -1.18 -22.57 9.28
C VAL A 241 -0.99 -22.58 7.76
N SER A 242 0.24 -22.55 7.27
CA SER A 242 0.51 -22.63 5.82
C SER A 242 -0.08 -23.89 5.19
N ASP A 243 0.08 -25.05 5.82
CA ASP A 243 -0.33 -26.32 5.25
C ASP A 243 -1.85 -26.55 5.34
N ASN A 244 -2.51 -26.04 6.38
CA ASN A 244 -3.90 -26.42 6.73
C ASN A 244 -4.94 -25.29 6.62
N PHE A 245 -4.56 -24.05 6.29
CA PHE A 245 -5.49 -22.93 6.28
C PHE A 245 -6.67 -23.12 5.32
N THR A 246 -7.90 -22.99 5.85
CA THR A 246 -9.17 -23.06 5.10
C THR A 246 -10.08 -21.86 5.33
N GLY A 247 -9.60 -20.84 6.06
CA GLY A 247 -10.38 -19.68 6.45
C GLY A 247 -10.67 -18.70 5.31
N THR A 248 -11.48 -17.69 5.61
CA THR A 248 -11.79 -16.59 4.68
C THR A 248 -11.35 -15.27 5.28
N VAL A 249 -10.75 -14.41 4.45
CA VAL A 249 -10.35 -13.05 4.84
C VAL A 249 -11.08 -12.03 3.97
N TRP A 250 -11.90 -11.20 4.61
CA TRP A 250 -12.61 -10.09 4.01
C TRP A 250 -11.84 -8.78 4.16
N ASN A 251 -12.41 -7.71 3.60
CA ASN A 251 -11.74 -6.41 3.46
C ASN A 251 -11.57 -5.63 4.76
N THR A 252 -12.12 -6.11 5.87
CA THR A 252 -12.00 -5.54 7.20
C THR A 252 -11.73 -6.65 8.20
N GLY A 253 -10.88 -6.39 9.18
CA GLY A 253 -10.80 -7.28 10.33
C GLY A 253 -9.76 -6.88 11.35
N VAL A 254 -9.71 -7.70 12.40
CA VAL A 254 -8.72 -7.61 13.47
C VAL A 254 -8.29 -9.01 13.89
N MET A 255 -7.00 -9.18 14.17
CA MET A 255 -6.43 -10.35 14.80
C MET A 255 -5.83 -9.94 16.14
N ARG A 256 -6.26 -10.61 17.22
CA ARG A 256 -5.74 -10.48 18.58
C ARG A 256 -5.63 -11.86 19.20
N HIS A 257 -4.51 -12.11 19.88
CA HIS A 257 -4.27 -13.33 20.67
C HIS A 257 -4.55 -14.63 19.89
N GLY A 258 -4.05 -14.71 18.65
CA GLY A 258 -4.25 -15.86 17.75
C GLY A 258 -5.65 -15.95 17.12
N LYS A 259 -6.60 -15.09 17.49
CA LYS A 259 -7.97 -15.12 16.97
C LYS A 259 -8.19 -13.99 15.98
N TYR A 260 -8.82 -14.25 14.84
CA TYR A 260 -9.14 -13.21 13.88
C TYR A 260 -10.63 -13.14 13.51
N TYR A 261 -11.07 -11.90 13.33
CA TYR A 261 -12.41 -11.48 13.03
C TYR A 261 -12.37 -10.78 11.68
N SER A 262 -13.19 -11.20 10.73
CA SER A 262 -13.17 -10.61 9.40
C SER A 262 -14.57 -10.40 8.85
N ILE A 263 -14.80 -9.20 8.29
CA ILE A 263 -16.12 -8.72 7.86
C ILE A 263 -16.00 -8.12 6.46
N GLU A 264 -16.92 -8.43 5.55
CA GLU A 264 -17.06 -7.67 4.30
C GLU A 264 -17.82 -6.39 4.59
N THR A 265 -17.19 -5.24 4.35
CA THR A 265 -17.76 -3.92 4.64
C THR A 265 -17.78 -3.04 3.39
N ALA A 266 -18.59 -1.98 3.44
CA ALA A 266 -18.65 -0.97 2.39
C ALA A 266 -18.41 0.41 2.99
N ALA A 267 -17.66 1.26 2.30
CA ALA A 267 -17.42 2.64 2.70
C ALA A 267 -18.74 3.41 2.90
N ASN A 268 -18.73 4.35 3.85
CA ASN A 268 -19.82 5.27 4.15
C ASN A 268 -19.27 6.69 4.25
N PHE A 269 -19.03 7.28 3.09
CA PHE A 269 -18.58 8.66 2.97
C PHE A 269 -19.62 9.43 2.15
N ASP A 270 -20.14 10.50 2.76
CA ASP A 270 -21.19 11.32 2.16
C ASP A 270 -20.63 12.50 1.34
N GLY A 271 -19.30 12.67 1.31
CA GLY A 271 -18.64 13.70 0.53
C GLY A 271 -18.41 13.28 -0.93
N ASN A 272 -18.22 14.28 -1.79
CA ASN A 272 -17.78 14.04 -3.16
C ASN A 272 -16.26 13.84 -3.20
N PRO A 273 -15.76 12.85 -3.97
CA PRO A 273 -14.33 12.75 -4.21
C PRO A 273 -13.86 13.85 -5.14
N ILE A 274 -12.61 14.28 -4.94
CA ILE A 274 -11.92 15.16 -5.89
C ILE A 274 -11.89 14.46 -7.25
N THR A 275 -12.34 15.16 -8.27
CA THR A 275 -12.41 14.64 -9.63
C THR A 275 -11.06 14.78 -10.34
N LEU A 276 -10.88 14.02 -11.43
CA LEU A 276 -9.67 14.13 -12.25
C LEU A 276 -9.54 15.53 -12.86
N GLY A 277 -10.65 16.19 -13.19
CA GLY A 277 -10.67 17.56 -13.72
C GLY A 277 -10.15 18.60 -12.72
N GLU A 278 -10.45 18.43 -11.43
CA GLU A 278 -10.05 19.38 -10.37
C GLU A 278 -8.55 19.39 -10.08
N ILE A 279 -7.83 18.31 -10.40
CA ILE A 279 -6.38 18.23 -10.16
C ILE A 279 -5.53 18.66 -11.37
N LEU A 280 -6.15 18.90 -12.53
CA LEU A 280 -5.42 19.27 -13.73
C LEU A 280 -4.73 20.63 -13.58
N GLN A 281 -3.59 20.79 -14.23
CA GLN A 281 -2.96 22.10 -14.41
C GLN A 281 -3.80 22.97 -15.34
N ASP A 282 -3.64 24.29 -15.20
CA ASP A 282 -4.12 25.21 -16.22
C ASP A 282 -3.46 24.84 -17.56
N GLU A 283 -4.26 24.82 -18.63
CA GLU A 283 -3.78 24.39 -19.95
C GLU A 283 -2.61 25.25 -20.46
N THR A 284 -2.53 26.52 -20.03
CA THR A 284 -1.43 27.44 -20.39
C THR A 284 -0.10 27.07 -19.74
N GLU A 285 -0.10 26.26 -18.68
CA GLU A 285 1.10 25.78 -17.99
C GLU A 285 1.53 24.39 -18.47
N VAL A 286 0.70 23.70 -19.26
CA VAL A 286 1.01 22.35 -19.76
C VAL A 286 1.97 22.44 -20.95
N PRO A 287 3.15 21.79 -20.90
CA PRO A 287 4.08 21.80 -22.03
C PRO A 287 3.52 21.12 -23.28
N ASP A 288 3.83 21.67 -24.46
CA ASP A 288 3.35 21.18 -25.77
C ASP A 288 3.55 19.67 -26.00
N LYS A 289 4.62 19.09 -25.42
CA LYS A 289 4.93 17.65 -25.54
C LYS A 289 3.84 16.72 -24.99
N TYR A 290 2.96 17.20 -24.11
CA TYR A 290 1.87 16.39 -23.55
C TYR A 290 0.61 16.39 -24.41
N PHE A 291 0.47 17.36 -25.32
CA PHE A 291 -0.64 17.39 -26.27
C PHE A 291 -0.38 16.41 -27.41
N LEU A 292 -1.36 15.54 -27.67
CA LEU A 292 -1.29 14.52 -28.71
C LEU A 292 -1.91 15.06 -30.00
N THR A 293 -1.06 15.58 -30.88
CA THR A 293 -1.41 16.00 -32.24
C THR A 293 -1.10 14.94 -33.30
N ASP A 294 -0.33 13.92 -32.94
CA ASP A 294 0.04 12.81 -33.81
C ASP A 294 -1.13 11.83 -34.00
N LYS A 295 -1.64 11.76 -35.24
CA LYS A 295 -2.74 10.88 -35.65
C LYS A 295 -2.45 9.40 -35.37
N ALA A 296 -1.21 8.94 -35.57
CA ALA A 296 -0.86 7.53 -35.35
C ALA A 296 -0.92 7.16 -33.86
N LYS A 297 -0.55 8.08 -32.96
CA LYS A 297 -0.72 7.88 -31.51
C LYS A 297 -2.19 7.86 -31.10
N LEU A 298 -3.01 8.74 -31.67
CA LEU A 298 -4.46 8.75 -31.40
C LEU A 298 -5.13 7.46 -31.87
N GLU A 299 -4.83 6.99 -33.08
CA GLU A 299 -5.30 5.70 -33.61
C GLU A 299 -4.83 4.53 -32.74
N LYS A 300 -3.59 4.57 -32.24
CA LYS A 300 -3.08 3.58 -31.28
C LYS A 300 -3.89 3.55 -29.99
N PHE A 301 -4.24 4.70 -29.41
CA PHE A 301 -5.10 4.75 -28.22
C PHE A 301 -6.49 4.18 -28.48
N GLN A 302 -7.10 4.53 -29.62
CA GLN A 302 -8.40 3.99 -30.02
C GLN A 302 -8.36 2.46 -30.15
N TYR A 303 -7.33 1.90 -30.81
CA TYR A 303 -7.14 0.45 -30.90
C TYR A 303 -6.91 -0.20 -29.53
N LEU A 304 -6.07 0.39 -28.69
CA LEU A 304 -5.76 -0.15 -27.36
C LEU A 304 -6.98 -0.17 -26.45
N ARG A 305 -7.82 0.87 -26.51
CA ARG A 305 -9.02 1.02 -25.67
C ARG A 305 -10.27 0.36 -26.26
N GLY A 306 -10.29 0.12 -27.58
CA GLY A 306 -11.37 -0.58 -28.27
C GLY A 306 -11.47 -2.07 -27.91
N PRO A 307 -12.65 -2.67 -28.11
CA PRO A 307 -12.84 -4.10 -27.95
C PRO A 307 -12.02 -4.87 -28.99
N LYS A 308 -11.43 -6.00 -28.60
CA LYS A 308 -10.68 -6.87 -29.52
C LYS A 308 -10.87 -8.35 -29.18
N LYS A 309 -10.89 -9.16 -30.23
CA LYS A 309 -10.98 -10.62 -30.16
C LYS A 309 -9.93 -11.18 -31.11
N LEU A 310 -8.82 -11.66 -30.56
CA LEU A 310 -7.63 -12.07 -31.29
C LEU A 310 -7.32 -13.51 -30.97
N GLU A 311 -7.01 -14.30 -31.99
CA GLU A 311 -6.39 -15.60 -31.78
C GLU A 311 -4.94 -15.39 -31.31
N ARG A 312 -4.56 -16.07 -30.22
CA ARG A 312 -3.21 -16.05 -29.68
C ARG A 312 -2.75 -17.47 -29.41
N THR A 313 -1.44 -17.69 -29.51
CA THR A 313 -0.81 -18.95 -29.15
C THR A 313 0.02 -18.72 -27.90
N SER A 314 -0.19 -19.53 -26.85
CA SER A 314 0.63 -19.50 -25.65
C SER A 314 2.02 -20.06 -25.91
N ALA A 315 2.95 -19.85 -24.95
CA ALA A 315 4.35 -20.28 -25.10
C ALA A 315 4.52 -21.80 -25.24
N ASP A 316 3.53 -22.58 -24.80
CA ASP A 316 3.43 -24.04 -24.92
C ASP A 316 2.72 -24.51 -26.21
N GLY A 317 2.34 -23.59 -27.10
CA GLY A 317 1.76 -23.90 -28.42
C GLY A 317 0.24 -24.01 -28.46
N HIS A 318 -0.47 -23.86 -27.32
CA HIS A 318 -1.93 -23.89 -27.32
C HIS A 318 -2.54 -22.60 -27.89
N THR A 319 -3.44 -22.75 -28.85
CA THR A 319 -4.15 -21.62 -29.44
C THR A 319 -5.42 -21.33 -28.65
N TYR A 320 -5.63 -20.06 -28.31
CA TYR A 320 -6.78 -19.58 -27.55
C TYR A 320 -7.26 -18.24 -28.08
N ILE A 321 -8.54 -17.94 -27.87
CA ILE A 321 -9.10 -16.63 -28.23
C ILE A 321 -8.92 -15.66 -27.08
N TYR A 322 -8.00 -14.71 -27.25
CA TYR A 322 -7.88 -13.56 -26.36
C TYR A 322 -9.01 -12.57 -26.67
N SER A 323 -9.92 -12.40 -25.72
CA SER A 323 -10.99 -11.40 -25.80
C SER A 323 -10.76 -10.32 -24.76
N GLU A 324 -10.84 -9.06 -25.18
CA GLU A 324 -10.75 -7.89 -24.31
C GLU A 324 -11.88 -6.92 -24.66
N GLY A 325 -12.78 -6.64 -23.70
CA GLY A 325 -13.86 -5.67 -23.89
C GLY A 325 -13.34 -4.25 -24.01
N GLY A 326 -14.11 -3.33 -24.60
CA GLY A 326 -13.71 -1.92 -24.74
C GLY A 326 -13.69 -1.14 -23.43
N MET A 327 -13.03 0.02 -23.41
CA MET A 327 -13.11 1.01 -22.33
C MET A 327 -13.38 2.40 -22.92
N SER A 328 -13.68 3.38 -22.06
CA SER A 328 -13.90 4.77 -22.48
C SER A 328 -12.74 5.28 -23.34
N PRO A 329 -13.02 5.99 -24.47
CA PRO A 329 -11.99 6.47 -25.38
C PRO A 329 -10.97 7.39 -24.71
N TYR A 330 -11.39 8.16 -23.70
CA TYR A 330 -10.56 8.98 -22.81
C TYR A 330 -11.10 8.89 -21.37
N ASP A 331 -10.32 9.31 -20.39
CA ASP A 331 -10.71 9.34 -18.99
C ASP A 331 -11.75 10.45 -18.71
N ASP A 332 -12.75 10.14 -17.88
CA ASP A 332 -13.82 11.07 -17.52
C ASP A 332 -13.33 12.05 -16.45
N LEU A 333 -13.38 13.34 -16.76
CA LEU A 333 -12.91 14.41 -15.87
C LEU A 333 -13.83 14.63 -14.66
N ASN A 334 -15.07 14.16 -14.70
CA ASN A 334 -16.03 14.27 -13.59
C ASN A 334 -15.92 13.11 -12.60
N LEU A 335 -15.04 12.15 -12.84
CA LEU A 335 -14.76 11.04 -11.95
C LEU A 335 -13.35 11.17 -11.38
N PRO A 336 -13.07 10.59 -10.21
CA PRO A 336 -11.69 10.46 -9.75
C PRO A 336 -10.87 9.60 -10.73
N GLY A 337 -9.59 9.93 -10.85
CA GLY A 337 -8.63 9.24 -11.70
C GLY A 337 -8.59 7.73 -11.42
N ARG A 338 -8.25 6.94 -12.43
CA ARG A 338 -8.07 5.49 -12.23
C ARG A 338 -6.78 5.24 -11.44
N THR A 339 -6.61 4.03 -10.91
CA THR A 339 -5.30 3.62 -10.38
C THR A 339 -4.23 3.82 -11.45
N MET A 340 -3.23 4.65 -11.14
CA MET A 340 -2.04 4.82 -11.98
C MET A 340 -1.14 3.59 -11.86
N LEU A 341 -0.57 3.15 -12.99
CA LEU A 341 0.38 2.04 -13.04
C LEU A 341 1.80 2.57 -13.26
N THR A 342 2.82 1.78 -12.94
CA THR A 342 4.23 2.12 -13.21
C THR A 342 4.55 2.30 -14.69
N SER A 343 3.68 1.80 -15.58
CA SER A 343 3.77 1.98 -17.03
C SER A 343 3.14 3.27 -17.53
N GLU A 344 2.67 4.17 -16.65
CA GLU A 344 1.96 5.41 -17.01
C GLU A 344 2.76 6.27 -18.01
N GLY A 345 4.09 6.34 -17.86
CA GLY A 345 4.98 7.07 -18.78
C GLY A 345 5.13 6.44 -20.18
N THR A 346 4.33 5.44 -20.53
CA THR A 346 4.29 4.78 -21.85
C THR A 346 2.88 4.79 -22.41
N VAL A 347 2.73 4.63 -23.73
CA VAL A 347 1.40 4.50 -24.36
C VAL A 347 0.91 3.05 -24.25
N ASN A 348 0.00 2.82 -23.33
CA ASN A 348 -0.72 1.57 -23.15
C ASN A 348 -2.20 1.85 -22.89
N ARG A 349 -2.99 0.77 -22.77
CA ARG A 349 -4.44 0.87 -22.58
C ARG A 349 -4.84 1.62 -21.30
N SER A 350 -4.08 1.42 -20.22
CA SER A 350 -4.35 1.99 -18.90
C SER A 350 -3.80 3.40 -18.70
N THR A 351 -2.89 3.88 -19.55
CA THR A 351 -2.38 5.25 -19.51
C THR A 351 -3.53 6.24 -19.49
N HIS A 352 -3.50 7.21 -18.58
CA HIS A 352 -4.49 8.28 -18.52
C HIS A 352 -4.40 9.11 -19.79
N PHE A 353 -5.56 9.23 -20.43
CA PHE A 353 -5.69 9.88 -21.71
C PHE A 353 -6.86 10.84 -21.61
N LEU A 354 -6.58 12.12 -21.73
CA LEU A 354 -7.51 13.20 -21.43
C LEU A 354 -8.01 13.84 -22.72
N PHE A 355 -9.24 14.33 -22.68
CA PHE A 355 -9.81 15.21 -23.70
C PHE A 355 -10.31 16.48 -23.01
N VAL A 356 -9.55 17.56 -23.14
CA VAL A 356 -9.76 18.84 -22.45
C VAL A 356 -9.79 19.94 -23.51
N ASN A 357 -10.80 20.81 -23.49
CA ASN A 357 -10.92 21.94 -24.44
C ASN A 357 -10.70 21.56 -25.91
N ASN A 358 -11.29 20.45 -26.36
CA ASN A 358 -11.13 19.88 -27.70
C ASN A 358 -9.70 19.42 -28.07
N LYS A 359 -8.82 19.22 -27.08
CA LYS A 359 -7.47 18.71 -27.26
C LYS A 359 -7.27 17.40 -26.52
N TYR A 360 -6.61 16.47 -27.19
CA TYR A 360 -6.17 15.21 -26.60
C TYR A 360 -4.81 15.41 -25.94
N ARG A 361 -4.65 14.96 -24.69
CA ARG A 361 -3.36 15.03 -23.99
C ARG A 361 -3.17 13.92 -22.97
N LEU A 362 -1.94 13.78 -22.50
CA LEU A 362 -1.58 12.90 -21.38
C LEU A 362 -1.51 13.71 -20.08
N LEU A 363 -1.56 13.02 -18.94
CA LEU A 363 -1.23 13.62 -17.65
C LEU A 363 0.21 14.11 -17.65
N THR A 364 0.45 15.22 -16.96
CA THR A 364 1.80 15.70 -16.63
C THR A 364 2.31 15.06 -15.34
N PRO A 365 3.62 15.10 -15.06
CA PRO A 365 4.18 14.64 -13.78
C PRO A 365 3.58 15.34 -12.56
N ILE A 366 3.31 16.64 -12.65
CA ILE A 366 2.67 17.41 -11.58
C ILE A 366 1.25 16.89 -11.32
N GLU A 367 0.47 16.65 -12.37
CA GLU A 367 -0.88 16.09 -12.22
C GLU A 367 -0.86 14.67 -11.68
N ALA A 368 0.19 13.90 -12.01
CA ALA A 368 0.40 12.56 -11.44
C ALA A 368 0.75 12.62 -9.94
N GLU A 369 1.52 13.63 -9.50
CA GLU A 369 1.81 13.91 -8.09
C GLU A 369 0.54 14.30 -7.34
N ARG A 370 -0.23 15.26 -7.87
CA ARG A 370 -1.53 15.67 -7.31
C ARG A 370 -2.54 14.54 -7.23
N LEU A 371 -2.52 13.59 -8.18
CA LEU A 371 -3.39 12.41 -8.16
C LEU A 371 -3.12 11.51 -6.93
N GLN A 372 -1.93 11.58 -6.34
CA GLN A 372 -1.52 10.83 -5.17
C GLN A 372 -1.37 11.72 -3.92
N ASP A 373 -1.84 12.97 -3.98
CA ASP A 373 -1.73 13.99 -2.94
C ASP A 373 -0.28 14.37 -2.57
N PHE A 374 0.65 14.23 -3.52
CA PHE A 374 2.00 14.76 -3.36
C PHE A 374 2.02 16.27 -3.69
N PRO A 375 2.95 17.04 -3.08
CA PRO A 375 3.23 18.39 -3.52
C PRO A 375 3.68 18.42 -4.99
N ASP A 376 3.39 19.52 -5.67
CA ASP A 376 3.87 19.74 -7.03
C ASP A 376 5.40 19.71 -7.08
N ASP A 377 5.94 19.09 -8.12
CA ASP A 377 7.37 18.94 -8.38
C ASP A 377 8.13 18.18 -7.30
N TRP A 378 7.42 17.41 -6.46
CA TRP A 378 8.04 16.54 -5.47
C TRP A 378 9.07 15.58 -6.08
N THR A 379 8.81 15.07 -7.28
CA THR A 379 9.71 14.14 -7.96
C THR A 379 10.55 14.80 -9.05
N ALA A 380 10.57 16.13 -9.15
CA ALA A 380 11.26 16.83 -10.24
C ALA A 380 12.79 16.74 -10.14
N TYR A 381 13.33 16.67 -8.93
CA TYR A 381 14.77 16.68 -8.68
C TYR A 381 15.21 15.50 -7.82
N LYS A 382 16.46 15.07 -8.03
CA LYS A 382 17.12 14.04 -7.24
C LYS A 382 18.56 14.42 -6.97
N LYS A 383 19.12 13.93 -5.87
CA LYS A 383 20.51 14.18 -5.46
C LYS A 383 21.36 12.94 -5.71
N LEU A 384 22.40 13.08 -6.52
CA LEU A 384 23.35 12.00 -6.82
C LEU A 384 24.35 11.80 -5.68
N GLU A 385 25.10 10.70 -5.72
CA GLU A 385 26.12 10.35 -4.72
C GLU A 385 27.23 11.41 -4.59
N ASP A 386 27.57 12.09 -5.69
CA ASP A 386 28.54 13.19 -5.71
C ASP A 386 27.99 14.52 -5.16
N GLY A 387 26.72 14.53 -4.71
CA GLY A 387 26.02 15.70 -4.20
C GLY A 387 25.35 16.56 -5.27
N THR A 388 25.52 16.26 -6.56
CA THR A 388 24.90 17.02 -7.65
C THR A 388 23.39 16.82 -7.68
N VAL A 389 22.64 17.90 -7.85
CA VAL A 389 21.19 17.86 -8.04
C VAL A 389 20.87 17.90 -9.54
N VAL A 390 20.11 16.92 -10.00
CA VAL A 390 19.71 16.78 -11.41
C VAL A 390 18.21 16.59 -11.55
N GLU A 391 17.68 16.96 -12.71
CA GLU A 391 16.28 16.71 -13.05
C GLU A 391 16.00 15.22 -13.26
N VAL A 392 14.83 14.80 -12.79
CA VAL A 392 14.29 13.46 -12.99
C VAL A 392 13.47 13.45 -14.28
N SER A 393 13.74 12.48 -15.16
CA SER A 393 12.94 12.33 -16.38
C SER A 393 11.45 12.12 -16.07
N ASP A 394 10.56 12.71 -16.87
CA ASP A 394 9.10 12.56 -16.72
C ASP A 394 8.66 11.09 -16.63
N LYS A 395 9.27 10.22 -17.44
CA LYS A 395 8.96 8.78 -17.44
C LYS A 395 9.21 8.16 -16.06
N MET A 396 10.27 8.59 -15.37
CA MET A 396 10.59 8.13 -14.02
C MET A 396 9.65 8.74 -12.99
N ARG A 397 9.31 10.03 -13.11
CA ARG A 397 8.30 10.69 -12.25
C ARG A 397 6.96 9.94 -12.30
N MET A 398 6.52 9.56 -13.50
CA MET A 398 5.33 8.71 -13.72
C MET A 398 5.47 7.31 -13.11
N PHE A 399 6.66 6.70 -13.21
CA PHE A 399 6.94 5.40 -12.60
C PHE A 399 6.80 5.46 -11.07
N PHE A 400 7.32 6.51 -10.43
CA PHE A 400 7.17 6.72 -9.00
C PHE A 400 5.71 6.85 -8.60
N MET A 401 4.93 7.69 -9.28
CA MET A 401 3.51 7.91 -8.96
C MET A 401 2.63 6.68 -9.19
N GLY A 402 3.02 5.76 -10.09
CA GLY A 402 2.36 4.45 -10.19
C GLY A 402 2.50 3.58 -8.93
N ASN A 403 3.66 3.67 -8.27
CA ASN A 403 3.95 2.95 -7.02
C ASN A 403 3.53 3.72 -5.76
N ALA A 404 3.45 5.04 -5.82
CA ALA A 404 3.15 5.90 -4.69
C ALA A 404 1.80 5.57 -4.03
N LEU A 405 1.73 5.78 -2.72
CA LEU A 405 0.49 5.76 -1.95
C LEU A 405 -0.18 7.14 -1.99
N VAL A 406 -1.44 7.22 -1.56
CA VAL A 406 -2.16 8.48 -1.43
C VAL A 406 -1.85 9.07 -0.06
N THR A 407 -1.10 10.17 0.01
CA THR A 407 -0.50 10.67 1.27
C THR A 407 -1.55 11.07 2.32
N GLU A 408 -2.72 11.54 1.89
CA GLU A 408 -3.82 11.91 2.80
C GLU A 408 -4.43 10.70 3.53
N ILE A 409 -4.35 9.51 2.95
CA ILE A 409 -4.75 8.28 3.65
C ILE A 409 -3.79 8.02 4.80
N VAL A 410 -2.49 8.20 4.58
CA VAL A 410 -1.48 8.07 5.65
C VAL A 410 -1.63 9.18 6.69
N ARG A 411 -1.94 10.41 6.29
CA ARG A 411 -2.19 11.51 7.22
C ARG A 411 -3.32 11.18 8.19
N LYS A 412 -4.45 10.70 7.69
CA LYS A 412 -5.59 10.26 8.52
C LYS A 412 -5.22 9.13 9.48
N ILE A 413 -4.40 8.17 9.05
CA ILE A 413 -3.87 7.11 9.92
C ILE A 413 -3.01 7.74 11.03
N GLY A 414 -2.13 8.69 10.68
CA GLY A 414 -1.32 9.46 11.62
C GLY A 414 -2.18 10.21 12.65
N ASP A 415 -3.27 10.86 12.21
CA ASP A 415 -4.19 11.58 13.08
C ASP A 415 -4.77 10.69 14.18
N PHE A 416 -5.11 9.43 13.87
CA PHE A 416 -5.55 8.48 14.89
C PHE A 416 -4.42 8.12 15.86
N ILE A 417 -3.22 7.83 15.35
CA ILE A 417 -2.08 7.43 16.19
C ILE A 417 -1.74 8.52 17.21
N LYS A 418 -1.84 9.80 16.84
CA LYS A 418 -1.69 10.95 17.77
C LYS A 418 -2.59 10.88 19.00
N THR A 419 -3.75 10.23 18.89
CA THR A 419 -4.74 10.15 19.98
C THR A 419 -4.46 9.01 20.96
N ILE A 420 -3.59 8.06 20.61
CA ILE A 420 -3.34 6.84 21.38
C ILE A 420 -1.90 6.67 21.89
N ASP A 421 -0.96 7.51 21.43
CA ASP A 421 0.39 7.64 22.01
C ASP A 421 0.38 8.68 23.14
#